data_AF-A0A847PD76-F1
#
_entry.id   AF-A0A847PD76-F1
#
_cell.length_a   1.000
_cell.length_b   1.000
_cell.length_c   1.000
_cell.angle_alpha   90.00
_cell.angle_beta   90.00
_cell.angle_gamma   90.00
#
_symmetry.space_group_name_H-M   'P 1'
#
loop_
_entity.id
_entity.type
_entity.pdbx_description
1 polymer ?
#
loop_
_entity_poly.entity_id
_entity_poly.type
_entity_poly.pdbx_seq_one_letter_code
_entity_poly.pdbx_strand_id
1 'polypeptide(L)'
;MAASNEEREEFNNALKVLTEQLRESSSIQDAFYSINLERQCIAVEQILRPDKLGELNQQLLKSSAAEQGLRFVVDAGAYKAQIEKVFINGITELPSGEPYETFVSAQKRHLEASKKNFRTPEEVDFFNARMSNLSAGVRNFKELQEGAVFPDRAAAKAEARKLVGEDGQVYRPNPKGEYSYKGEILAVTETHAIQRTSKNAVYIHELKDFPDGKAPSAGDTLTIRYSQARIETIEPAKSQSPTEKQKDLGR
;
A
#
# COMPACT_ATOMS: atom_id res chain seq x y z
N MET A 1 12.08 11.67 -40.01
CA MET A 1 11.36 12.93 -40.26
C MET A 1 11.31 13.68 -38.95
N ALA A 2 11.75 14.94 -38.93
CA ALA A 2 11.59 15.79 -37.74
C ALA A 2 10.12 16.25 -37.69
N ALA A 3 9.46 16.07 -36.54
CA ALA A 3 8.12 16.61 -36.31
C ALA A 3 8.15 18.13 -36.49
N SER A 4 7.08 18.69 -37.05
CA SER A 4 6.88 20.14 -37.16
C SER A 4 6.87 20.79 -35.77
N ASN A 5 7.16 22.10 -35.70
CA ASN A 5 7.17 22.82 -34.42
C ASN A 5 5.81 22.80 -33.71
N GLU A 6 4.69 22.78 -34.46
CA GLU A 6 3.33 22.67 -33.92
C GLU A 6 3.06 21.29 -33.29
N GLU A 7 3.42 20.20 -33.97
CA GLU A 7 3.31 18.83 -33.43
C GLU A 7 4.11 18.65 -32.14
N ARG A 8 5.24 19.36 -32.01
CA ARG A 8 6.07 19.34 -30.81
C ARG A 8 5.48 20.15 -29.65
N GLU A 9 4.78 21.23 -29.94
CA GLU A 9 4.12 22.07 -28.94
C GLU A 9 2.85 21.39 -28.39
N GLU A 10 2.00 20.83 -29.27
CA GLU A 10 0.84 20.03 -28.88
C GLU A 10 1.24 18.83 -28.01
N PHE A 11 2.34 18.16 -28.37
CA PHE A 11 2.90 17.07 -27.61
C PHE A 11 3.34 17.50 -26.19
N ASN A 12 4.07 18.60 -26.06
CA ASN A 12 4.49 19.10 -24.75
C ASN A 12 3.29 19.51 -23.88
N ASN A 13 2.25 20.07 -24.49
CA ASN A 13 1.00 20.38 -23.79
C ASN A 13 0.30 19.10 -23.30
N ALA A 14 0.24 18.05 -24.13
CA ALA A 14 -0.31 16.76 -23.73
C ALA A 14 0.47 16.10 -22.59
N LEU A 15 1.82 16.13 -22.64
CA LEU A 15 2.67 15.66 -21.56
C LEU A 15 2.41 16.40 -20.25
N LYS A 16 2.26 17.73 -20.31
CA LYS A 16 2.01 18.56 -19.13
C LYS A 16 0.68 18.19 -18.47
N VAL A 17 -0.40 18.13 -19.25
CA VAL A 17 -1.73 17.76 -18.75
C VAL A 17 -1.72 16.37 -18.13
N LEU A 18 -1.11 15.40 -18.80
CA LEU A 18 -1.03 14.03 -18.29
C LEU A 18 -0.16 13.94 -17.02
N THR A 19 0.92 14.72 -16.94
CA THR A 19 1.76 14.80 -15.73
C THR A 19 0.99 15.36 -14.54
N GLU A 20 0.16 16.39 -14.75
CA GLU A 20 -0.70 16.94 -13.70
C GLU A 20 -1.70 15.89 -13.19
N GLN A 21 -2.38 15.18 -14.09
CA GLN A 21 -3.29 14.07 -13.72
C GLN A 21 -2.57 12.94 -12.98
N LEU A 22 -1.34 12.61 -13.38
CA LEU A 22 -0.52 11.60 -12.71
C LEU A 22 -0.13 12.01 -11.29
N ARG A 23 0.10 13.30 -11.04
CA ARG A 23 0.38 13.80 -9.68
C ARG A 23 -0.84 13.64 -8.76
N GLU A 24 -2.01 13.97 -9.28
CA GLU A 24 -3.30 13.82 -8.58
C GLU A 24 -3.67 12.35 -8.36
N SER A 25 -3.20 11.43 -9.21
CA SER A 25 -3.51 10.00 -9.07
C SER A 25 -3.17 9.42 -7.70
N SER A 26 -2.15 9.97 -7.02
CA SER A 26 -1.69 9.46 -5.73
C SER A 26 -2.67 9.72 -4.58
N SER A 27 -3.50 10.77 -4.68
CA SER A 27 -4.58 11.09 -3.74
C SER A 27 -5.91 10.43 -4.12
N ILE A 28 -6.05 9.95 -5.35
CA ILE A 28 -7.21 9.19 -5.81
C ILE A 28 -7.04 7.73 -5.39
N GLN A 29 -7.87 7.27 -4.46
CA GLN A 29 -7.85 5.91 -3.91
C GLN A 29 -8.54 4.90 -4.85
N ASP A 30 -8.21 4.92 -6.15
CA ASP A 30 -8.80 4.05 -7.15
C ASP A 30 -7.72 3.43 -8.06
N ALA A 31 -7.65 2.09 -8.05
CA ALA A 31 -6.75 1.34 -8.90
C ALA A 31 -7.16 1.35 -10.39
N PHE A 32 -8.45 1.55 -10.71
CA PHE A 32 -8.94 1.71 -12.09
C PHE A 32 -8.47 3.04 -12.67
N TYR A 33 -8.50 4.11 -11.88
CA TYR A 33 -7.96 5.39 -12.27
C TYR A 33 -6.48 5.27 -12.65
N SER A 34 -5.67 4.62 -11.80
CA SER A 34 -4.24 4.44 -12.07
C SER A 34 -3.94 3.65 -13.34
N ILE A 35 -4.66 2.55 -13.61
CA ILE A 35 -4.44 1.76 -14.84
C ILE A 35 -4.91 2.50 -16.10
N ASN A 36 -5.97 3.30 -15.99
CA ASN A 36 -6.44 4.12 -17.11
C ASN A 36 -5.45 5.24 -17.46
N LEU A 37 -4.86 5.90 -16.47
CA LEU A 37 -3.78 6.86 -16.71
C LEU A 37 -2.55 6.20 -17.32
N GLU A 38 -2.19 5.00 -16.87
CA GLU A 38 -1.06 4.27 -17.45
C GLU A 38 -1.30 3.92 -18.93
N ARG A 39 -2.53 3.57 -19.32
CA ARG A 39 -2.90 3.36 -20.73
C ARG A 39 -2.75 4.63 -21.57
N GLN A 40 -3.13 5.79 -21.01
CA GLN A 40 -2.91 7.07 -21.68
C GLN A 40 -1.41 7.36 -21.84
N CYS A 41 -0.59 7.05 -20.84
CA CYS A 41 0.86 7.16 -20.95
C CYS A 41 1.44 6.27 -22.06
N ILE A 42 0.98 5.02 -22.15
CA ILE A 42 1.39 4.10 -23.22
C ILE A 42 0.95 4.63 -24.59
N ALA A 43 -0.27 5.18 -24.72
CA ALA A 43 -0.76 5.76 -25.98
C ALA A 43 0.10 6.96 -26.43
N VAL A 44 0.50 7.84 -25.49
CA VAL A 44 1.44 8.92 -25.77
C VAL A 44 2.80 8.36 -26.22
N GLU A 45 3.28 7.30 -25.57
CA GLU A 45 4.54 6.64 -25.94
C GLU A 45 4.48 6.01 -27.35
N GLN A 46 3.32 5.49 -27.77
CA GLN A 46 3.12 4.95 -29.13
C GLN A 46 3.28 6.00 -30.21
N ILE A 47 2.84 7.25 -29.95
CA ILE A 47 3.02 8.38 -30.86
C ILE A 47 4.52 8.71 -31.00
N LEU A 48 5.26 8.68 -29.89
CA LEU A 48 6.69 9.03 -29.87
C LEU A 48 7.60 7.93 -30.41
N ARG A 49 7.19 6.67 -30.22
CA ARG A 49 8.00 5.49 -30.50
C ARG A 49 7.25 4.55 -31.45
N PRO A 50 7.02 4.98 -32.70
CA PRO A 50 6.40 4.13 -33.70
C PRO A 50 7.23 2.85 -33.95
N ASP A 51 8.55 2.90 -33.71
CA ASP A 51 9.47 1.75 -33.75
C ASP A 51 9.16 0.67 -32.70
N LYS A 52 8.37 1.00 -31.67
CA LYS A 52 8.00 0.13 -30.55
C LYS A 52 6.53 -0.24 -30.48
N LEU A 53 5.74 0.07 -31.53
CA LEU A 53 4.29 -0.15 -31.54
C LEU A 53 3.87 -1.58 -31.15
N GLY A 54 4.56 -2.61 -31.65
CA GLY A 54 4.24 -4.00 -31.32
C GLY A 54 4.40 -4.30 -29.82
N GLU A 55 5.48 -3.80 -29.20
CA GLU A 55 5.75 -3.95 -27.77
C GLU A 55 4.71 -3.19 -26.94
N LEU A 56 4.42 -1.94 -27.31
CA LEU A 56 3.44 -1.10 -26.61
C LEU A 56 2.00 -1.62 -26.74
N ASN A 57 1.63 -2.18 -27.89
CA ASN A 57 0.34 -2.86 -28.06
C ASN A 57 0.21 -4.09 -27.15
N GLN A 58 1.29 -4.87 -26.97
CA GLN A 58 1.29 -5.97 -26.01
C GLN A 58 1.13 -5.48 -24.57
N GLN A 59 1.71 -4.32 -24.23
CA GLN A 59 1.51 -3.70 -22.92
C GLN A 59 0.04 -3.30 -22.71
N LEU A 60 -0.62 -2.71 -23.71
CA LEU A 60 -2.05 -2.40 -23.66
C LEU A 60 -2.89 -3.67 -23.49
N LEU A 61 -2.60 -4.76 -24.20
CA LEU A 61 -3.28 -6.05 -24.01
C LEU A 61 -3.12 -6.59 -22.58
N LYS A 62 -1.92 -6.52 -22.01
CA LYS A 62 -1.66 -6.91 -20.61
C LYS A 62 -2.42 -6.02 -19.63
N SER A 63 -2.61 -4.74 -19.95
CA SER A 63 -3.42 -3.84 -19.14
C SER A 63 -4.90 -4.28 -19.11
N SER A 64 -5.44 -4.87 -20.18
CA SER A 64 -6.81 -5.41 -20.18
C SER A 64 -6.94 -6.60 -19.23
N ALA A 65 -5.95 -7.49 -19.19
CA ALA A 65 -5.92 -8.60 -18.24
C ALA A 65 -5.80 -8.09 -16.79
N ALA A 66 -5.00 -7.06 -16.55
CA ALA A 66 -4.89 -6.41 -15.25
C ALA A 66 -6.20 -5.76 -14.80
N GLU A 67 -6.92 -5.07 -15.69
CA GLU A 67 -8.25 -4.52 -15.39
C GLU A 67 -9.24 -5.63 -15.06
N GLN A 68 -9.23 -6.74 -15.79
CA GLN A 68 -10.13 -7.86 -15.50
C GLN A 68 -9.82 -8.50 -14.13
N GLY A 69 -8.54 -8.62 -13.77
CA GLY A 69 -8.14 -9.05 -12.43
C GLY A 69 -8.62 -8.08 -11.34
N LEU A 70 -8.51 -6.78 -11.59
CA LEU A 70 -9.02 -5.76 -10.68
C LEU A 70 -10.56 -5.83 -10.52
N ARG A 71 -11.31 -5.97 -11.62
CA ARG A 71 -12.78 -6.16 -11.58
C ARG A 71 -13.17 -7.39 -10.77
N PHE A 72 -12.39 -8.47 -10.86
CA PHE A 72 -12.65 -9.67 -10.08
C PHE A 72 -12.49 -9.42 -8.58
N VAL A 73 -11.47 -8.67 -8.17
CA VAL A 73 -11.28 -8.30 -6.74
C VAL A 73 -12.39 -7.39 -6.22
N VAL A 74 -12.94 -6.50 -7.07
CA VAL A 74 -14.07 -5.64 -6.69
C VAL A 74 -15.32 -6.46 -6.34
N ASP A 75 -15.55 -7.59 -7.00
CA ASP A 75 -16.51 -8.58 -6.53
C ASP A 75 -15.92 -9.35 -5.34
N ALA A 76 -15.91 -8.69 -4.19
CA ALA A 76 -15.28 -9.19 -2.97
C ALA A 76 -15.80 -10.58 -2.57
N GLY A 77 -17.08 -10.85 -2.79
CA GLY A 77 -17.70 -12.15 -2.50
C GLY A 77 -17.19 -13.25 -3.41
N ALA A 78 -17.21 -13.03 -4.73
CA ALA A 78 -16.70 -13.99 -5.70
C ALA A 78 -15.19 -14.21 -5.54
N TYR A 79 -14.44 -13.13 -5.31
CA TYR A 79 -13.00 -13.20 -5.08
C TYR A 79 -12.67 -14.02 -3.84
N LYS A 80 -13.30 -13.70 -2.69
CA LYS A 80 -13.08 -14.43 -1.43
C LYS A 80 -13.43 -15.91 -1.59
N ALA A 81 -14.57 -16.23 -2.19
CA ALA A 81 -14.98 -17.62 -2.43
C ALA A 81 -13.98 -18.38 -3.31
N GLN A 82 -13.36 -17.72 -4.29
CA GLN A 82 -12.33 -18.33 -5.12
C GLN A 82 -11.03 -18.56 -4.35
N ILE A 83 -10.60 -17.60 -3.52
CA ILE A 83 -9.42 -17.75 -2.66
C ILE A 83 -9.62 -18.91 -1.69
N GLU A 84 -10.77 -19.01 -1.03
CA GLU A 84 -11.07 -20.10 -0.09
C GLU A 84 -11.10 -21.49 -0.76
N LYS A 85 -11.47 -21.58 -2.03
CA LYS A 85 -11.40 -22.83 -2.81
C LYS A 85 -9.95 -23.26 -3.11
N VAL A 86 -9.07 -22.29 -3.37
CA VAL A 86 -7.67 -22.57 -3.72
C VAL A 86 -6.83 -22.84 -2.46
N PHE A 87 -7.08 -22.08 -1.38
CA PHE A 87 -6.34 -22.16 -0.12
C PHE A 87 -7.17 -22.89 0.94
N ILE A 88 -7.25 -24.23 0.82
CA ILE A 88 -8.09 -25.11 1.66
C ILE A 88 -7.76 -24.98 3.16
N ASN A 89 -6.50 -24.67 3.52
CA ASN A 89 -6.06 -24.50 4.91
C ASN A 89 -6.17 -23.04 5.39
N GLY A 90 -6.87 -22.19 4.64
CA GLY A 90 -6.92 -20.76 4.87
C GLY A 90 -5.67 -20.02 4.38
N ILE A 91 -5.77 -18.70 4.36
CA ILE A 91 -4.70 -17.80 3.95
C ILE A 91 -4.45 -16.76 5.05
N THR A 92 -3.19 -16.46 5.33
CA THR A 92 -2.79 -15.47 6.37
C THR A 92 -2.29 -14.16 5.78
N GLU A 93 -1.88 -14.20 4.51
CA GLU A 93 -1.34 -13.07 3.74
C GLU A 93 -2.15 -12.84 2.47
N LEU A 94 -1.99 -11.68 1.84
CA LEU A 94 -2.66 -11.43 0.57
C LEU A 94 -2.06 -12.31 -0.54
N PRO A 95 -2.88 -12.87 -1.45
CA PRO A 95 -2.39 -13.51 -2.66
C PRO A 95 -1.46 -12.55 -3.43
N SER A 96 -0.42 -13.11 -4.04
CA SER A 96 0.57 -12.37 -4.83
C SER A 96 0.61 -12.88 -6.26
N GLY A 97 1.14 -12.04 -7.16
CA GLY A 97 1.23 -12.39 -8.58
C GLY A 97 -0.07 -12.16 -9.35
N GLU A 98 -0.99 -11.38 -8.76
CA GLU A 98 -2.23 -10.99 -9.41
C GLU A 98 -1.96 -10.28 -10.74
N PRO A 99 -2.86 -10.39 -11.74
CA PRO A 99 -2.67 -9.77 -13.05
C PRO A 99 -2.33 -8.27 -12.96
N TYR A 100 -2.96 -7.54 -12.04
CA TYR A 100 -2.70 -6.13 -11.79
C TYR A 100 -1.26 -5.87 -11.32
N GLU A 101 -0.79 -6.61 -10.31
CA GLU A 101 0.58 -6.49 -9.78
C GLU A 101 1.63 -6.81 -10.83
N THR A 102 1.37 -7.87 -11.61
CA THR A 102 2.27 -8.34 -12.66
C THR A 102 2.39 -7.29 -13.76
N PHE A 103 1.26 -6.69 -14.18
CA PHE A 103 1.25 -5.60 -15.13
C PHE A 103 2.02 -4.39 -14.61
N VAL A 104 1.73 -3.90 -13.42
CA VAL A 104 2.42 -2.74 -12.85
C VAL A 104 3.92 -2.99 -12.70
N SER A 105 4.31 -4.18 -12.23
CA SER A 105 5.72 -4.56 -12.10
C SER A 105 6.42 -4.57 -13.45
N ALA A 106 5.76 -5.06 -14.50
CA ALA A 106 6.29 -5.01 -15.86
C ALA A 106 6.43 -3.57 -16.37
N GLN A 107 5.45 -2.70 -16.10
CA GLN A 107 5.52 -1.28 -16.48
C GLN A 107 6.64 -0.54 -15.78
N LYS A 108 6.82 -0.73 -14.47
CA LYS A 108 7.95 -0.15 -13.74
C LYS A 108 9.30 -0.59 -14.32
N ARG A 109 9.44 -1.87 -14.69
CA ARG A 109 10.65 -2.38 -15.35
C ARG A 109 10.87 -1.76 -16.72
N HIS A 110 9.82 -1.61 -17.52
CA HIS A 110 9.86 -0.94 -18.83
C HIS A 110 10.32 0.52 -18.70
N LEU A 111 9.75 1.24 -17.73
CA LEU A 111 10.13 2.63 -17.43
C LEU A 111 11.58 2.74 -16.99
N GLU A 112 12.02 1.92 -16.03
CA GLU A 112 13.41 1.97 -15.57
C GLU A 112 14.40 1.62 -16.70
N ALA A 113 14.07 0.65 -17.57
CA ALA A 113 14.90 0.32 -18.73
C ALA A 113 15.00 1.47 -19.75
N SER A 114 13.97 2.31 -19.83
CA SER A 114 13.89 3.46 -20.72
C SER A 114 14.28 4.79 -20.08
N LYS A 115 14.64 4.81 -18.79
CA LYS A 115 14.93 6.02 -18.00
C LYS A 115 15.92 6.99 -18.65
N LYS A 116 16.94 6.48 -19.34
CA LYS A 116 17.95 7.28 -20.06
C LYS A 116 17.40 8.09 -21.25
N ASN A 117 16.17 7.79 -21.67
CA ASN A 117 15.52 8.48 -22.78
C ASN A 117 14.81 9.76 -22.34
N PHE A 118 14.54 9.93 -21.03
CA PHE A 118 13.97 11.14 -20.45
C PHE A 118 15.10 12.12 -20.14
N ARG A 119 15.22 13.20 -20.93
CA ARG A 119 16.38 14.10 -20.92
C ARG A 119 16.01 15.52 -20.49
N THR A 120 14.79 15.97 -20.74
CA THR A 120 14.34 17.29 -20.29
C THR A 120 13.77 17.23 -18.87
N PRO A 121 13.74 18.35 -18.13
CA PRO A 121 13.09 18.41 -16.83
C PRO A 121 11.62 17.93 -16.86
N GLU A 122 10.88 18.27 -17.91
CA GLU A 122 9.48 17.88 -18.11
C GLU A 122 9.34 16.37 -18.34
N GLU A 123 10.22 15.77 -19.13
CA GLU A 123 10.26 14.32 -19.37
C GLU A 123 10.60 13.55 -18.09
N VAL A 124 11.56 14.06 -17.30
CA VAL A 124 11.95 13.46 -16.01
C VAL A 124 10.82 13.58 -14.99
N ASP A 125 10.12 14.70 -14.95
CA ASP A 125 8.96 14.92 -14.10
C ASP A 125 7.80 13.98 -14.48
N PHE A 126 7.49 13.87 -15.77
CA PHE A 126 6.52 12.89 -16.29
C PHE A 126 6.88 11.45 -15.90
N PHE A 127 8.15 11.06 -16.05
CA PHE A 127 8.64 9.74 -15.62
C PHE A 127 8.38 9.50 -14.13
N ASN A 128 8.74 10.47 -13.28
CA ASN A 128 8.55 10.35 -11.83
C ASN A 128 7.07 10.27 -11.46
N ALA A 129 6.22 11.09 -12.10
CA ALA A 129 4.77 11.07 -11.89
C ALA A 129 4.16 9.72 -12.33
N ARG A 130 4.60 9.15 -13.46
CA ARG A 130 4.16 7.83 -13.94
C ARG A 130 4.57 6.71 -12.98
N MET A 131 5.81 6.73 -12.48
CA MET A 131 6.29 5.78 -11.46
C MET A 131 5.51 5.88 -10.14
N SER A 132 5.16 7.11 -9.74
CA SER A 132 4.31 7.37 -8.56
C SER A 132 2.91 6.81 -8.75
N ASN A 133 2.25 7.08 -9.89
CA ASN A 133 0.93 6.54 -10.24
C ASN A 133 0.91 5.00 -10.17
N LEU A 134 1.89 4.34 -10.77
CA LEU A 134 2.01 2.87 -10.73
C LEU A 134 2.13 2.35 -9.29
N SER A 135 2.87 3.07 -8.44
CA SER A 135 3.01 2.71 -7.01
C SER A 135 1.71 2.91 -6.23
N ALA A 136 1.00 4.01 -6.48
CA ALA A 136 -0.30 4.29 -5.90
C ALA A 136 -1.34 3.24 -6.32
N GLY A 137 -1.36 2.88 -7.61
CA GLY A 137 -2.26 1.84 -8.14
C GLY A 137 -2.10 0.49 -7.45
N VAL A 138 -0.86 0.03 -7.23
CA VAL A 138 -0.60 -1.23 -6.48
C VAL A 138 -1.06 -1.13 -5.03
N ARG A 139 -0.82 0.01 -4.37
CA ARG A 139 -1.31 0.23 -3.00
C ARG A 139 -2.84 0.15 -2.95
N ASN A 140 -3.54 0.86 -3.84
CA ASN A 140 -5.00 0.87 -3.91
C ASN A 140 -5.56 -0.53 -4.24
N PHE A 141 -4.92 -1.26 -5.16
CA PHE A 141 -5.27 -2.65 -5.46
C PHE A 141 -5.13 -3.56 -4.23
N LYS A 142 -4.04 -3.41 -3.46
CA LYS A 142 -3.83 -4.18 -2.24
C LYS A 142 -4.85 -3.87 -1.15
N GLU A 143 -5.32 -2.63 -1.06
CA GLU A 143 -6.40 -2.26 -0.14
C GLU A 143 -7.73 -2.92 -0.53
N LEU A 144 -8.08 -2.94 -1.82
CA LEU A 144 -9.25 -3.67 -2.32
C LEU A 144 -9.15 -5.18 -2.06
N GLN A 145 -7.98 -5.76 -2.34
CA GLN A 145 -7.71 -7.17 -2.11
C GLN A 145 -7.84 -7.53 -0.62
N GLU A 146 -7.34 -6.67 0.27
CA GLU A 146 -7.45 -6.86 1.71
C GLU A 146 -8.89 -6.71 2.21
N GLY A 147 -9.65 -5.74 1.70
CA GLY A 147 -11.07 -5.62 2.00
C GLY A 147 -11.87 -6.86 1.60
N ALA A 148 -11.51 -7.48 0.48
CA ALA A 148 -12.16 -8.71 0.01
C ALA A 148 -11.77 -9.95 0.84
N VAL A 149 -10.48 -10.16 1.10
CA VAL A 149 -9.99 -11.39 1.76
C VAL A 149 -10.10 -11.31 3.28
N PHE A 150 -9.80 -10.15 3.87
CA PHE A 150 -9.72 -9.92 5.31
C PHE A 150 -10.54 -8.68 5.73
N PRO A 151 -11.89 -8.72 5.62
CA PRO A 151 -12.73 -7.54 5.89
C PRO A 151 -12.54 -6.99 7.31
N ASP A 152 -12.39 -7.86 8.31
CA ASP A 152 -12.15 -7.46 9.70
C ASP A 152 -10.82 -6.72 9.89
N ARG A 153 -9.80 -7.14 9.14
CA ARG A 153 -8.48 -6.50 9.11
C ARG A 153 -8.56 -5.13 8.42
N ALA A 154 -9.29 -5.04 7.31
CA ALA A 154 -9.53 -3.77 6.63
C ALA A 154 -10.28 -2.78 7.52
N ALA A 155 -11.30 -3.24 8.27
CA ALA A 155 -12.01 -2.44 9.25
C ALA A 155 -11.10 -1.95 10.39
N ALA A 156 -10.26 -2.83 10.93
CA ALA A 156 -9.26 -2.45 11.95
C ALA A 156 -8.25 -1.43 11.42
N LYS A 157 -7.79 -1.55 10.17
CA LYS A 157 -6.91 -0.55 9.54
C LYS A 157 -7.60 0.80 9.37
N ALA A 158 -8.87 0.81 8.96
CA ALA A 158 -9.64 2.04 8.82
C ALA A 158 -9.79 2.75 10.17
N GLU A 159 -10.06 2.01 11.24
CA GLU A 159 -10.13 2.57 12.60
C GLU A 159 -8.76 3.09 13.06
N ALA A 160 -7.69 2.32 12.83
CA ALA A 160 -6.33 2.73 13.13
C ALA A 160 -5.94 4.03 12.44
N ARG A 161 -6.30 4.21 11.15
CA ARG A 161 -6.05 5.45 10.38
C ARG A 161 -6.71 6.67 11.02
N LYS A 162 -7.93 6.56 11.57
CA LYS A 162 -8.59 7.67 12.29
C LYS A 162 -7.81 8.11 13.53
N LEU A 163 -7.13 7.16 14.19
CA LEU A 163 -6.38 7.40 15.41
C LEU A 163 -5.00 8.01 15.18
N VAL A 164 -4.34 7.67 14.06
CA VAL A 164 -2.98 8.18 13.73
C VAL A 164 -2.97 9.34 12.73
N GLY A 165 -4.10 9.66 12.09
CA GLY A 165 -4.21 10.68 11.06
C GLY A 165 -3.75 10.19 9.68
N GLU A 166 -3.92 11.04 8.66
CA GLU A 166 -3.63 10.70 7.25
C GLU A 166 -2.16 10.36 6.99
N ASP A 167 -1.23 11.03 7.67
CA ASP A 167 0.22 10.76 7.58
C ASP A 167 0.67 9.60 8.48
N GLY A 168 -0.26 9.02 9.25
CA GLY A 168 0.01 7.96 10.19
C GLY A 168 0.21 6.61 9.53
N GLN A 169 1.13 5.82 10.06
CA GLN A 169 1.48 4.51 9.54
C GLN A 169 0.77 3.40 10.31
N VAL A 170 0.10 2.52 9.58
CA VAL A 170 -0.58 1.35 10.16
C VAL A 170 0.15 0.08 9.73
N TYR A 171 0.68 -0.63 10.72
CA TYR A 171 1.46 -1.84 10.53
C TYR A 171 0.74 -3.07 11.04
N ARG A 172 1.17 -4.23 10.53
CA ARG A 172 0.91 -5.52 11.14
C ARG A 172 2.18 -6.00 11.83
N PRO A 173 2.08 -6.66 13.00
CA PRO A 173 3.19 -7.39 13.58
C PRO A 173 3.80 -8.33 12.53
N ASN A 174 5.13 -8.42 12.49
CA ASN A 174 5.76 -9.45 11.68
C ASN A 174 5.71 -10.76 12.47
N PRO A 175 4.94 -11.76 12.04
CA PRO A 175 4.86 -13.03 12.76
C PRO A 175 6.15 -13.86 12.59
N LYS A 176 7.00 -13.54 11.61
CA LYS A 176 8.21 -14.30 11.28
C LYS A 176 9.42 -13.71 11.96
N GLY A 177 9.68 -14.14 13.19
CA GLY A 177 10.85 -13.76 13.98
C GLY A 177 10.47 -13.36 15.39
N GLU A 178 11.47 -12.99 16.18
CA GLU A 178 11.27 -12.46 17.52
C GLU A 178 11.10 -10.94 17.45
N TYR A 179 9.89 -10.45 17.72
CA TYR A 179 9.58 -9.01 17.69
C TYR A 179 8.82 -8.59 18.94
N SER A 180 9.16 -7.42 19.45
CA SER A 180 8.53 -6.84 20.63
C SER A 180 7.95 -5.47 20.29
N TYR A 181 6.66 -5.29 20.52
CA TYR A 181 5.94 -4.05 20.30
C TYR A 181 5.53 -3.45 21.63
N LYS A 182 5.98 -2.23 21.92
CA LYS A 182 5.75 -1.55 23.19
C LYS A 182 4.96 -0.27 22.97
N GLY A 183 3.92 -0.08 23.76
CA GLY A 183 3.15 1.15 23.77
C GLY A 183 1.72 0.97 24.24
N GLU A 184 0.94 2.03 24.06
CA GLU A 184 -0.44 2.14 24.54
C GLU A 184 -1.42 1.53 23.55
N ILE A 185 -2.41 0.80 24.05
CA ILE A 185 -3.57 0.33 23.29
C ILE A 185 -4.54 1.50 23.16
N LEU A 186 -4.66 2.06 21.96
CA LEU A 186 -5.54 3.20 21.70
C LEU A 186 -7.01 2.79 21.59
N ALA A 187 -7.26 1.61 21.00
CA ALA A 187 -8.60 1.09 20.77
C ALA A 187 -8.55 -0.42 20.61
N VAL A 188 -9.70 -1.05 20.84
CA VAL A 188 -9.93 -2.48 20.62
C VAL A 188 -11.21 -2.61 19.79
N THR A 189 -11.09 -3.19 18.60
CA THR A 189 -12.24 -3.56 17.75
C THR A 189 -12.74 -4.96 18.13
N GLU A 190 -13.76 -5.46 17.44
CA GLU A 190 -14.26 -6.83 17.67
C GLU A 190 -13.17 -7.91 17.47
N THR A 191 -12.19 -7.64 16.61
CA THR A 191 -11.21 -8.65 16.18
C THR A 191 -9.76 -8.21 16.36
N HIS A 192 -9.47 -6.93 16.62
CA HIS A 192 -8.11 -6.41 16.70
C HIS A 192 -7.89 -5.44 17.86
N ALA A 193 -6.69 -5.46 18.43
CA ALA A 193 -6.18 -4.40 19.30
C ALA A 193 -5.27 -3.45 18.51
N ILE A 194 -5.41 -2.15 18.71
CA ILE A 194 -4.64 -1.11 18.02
C ILE A 194 -3.63 -0.51 19.00
N GLN A 195 -2.35 -0.86 18.85
CA GLN A 195 -1.27 -0.42 19.72
C GLN A 195 -0.47 0.72 19.07
N ARG A 196 -0.33 1.86 19.77
CA ARG A 196 0.56 2.95 19.36
C ARG A 196 1.98 2.71 19.83
N THR A 197 2.91 2.57 18.89
CA THR A 197 4.34 2.40 19.19
C THR A 197 5.15 3.68 19.02
N SER A 198 4.65 4.65 18.25
CA SER A 198 5.23 5.99 18.13
C SER A 198 4.13 7.03 17.87
N LYS A 199 4.49 8.32 17.82
CA LYS A 199 3.53 9.41 17.56
C LYS A 199 2.71 9.20 16.28
N ASN A 200 3.35 8.65 15.23
CA ASN A 200 2.77 8.51 13.90
C ASN A 200 2.68 7.04 13.44
N ALA A 201 2.78 6.07 14.34
CA ALA A 201 2.74 4.65 13.97
C ALA A 201 1.95 3.80 14.97
N VAL A 202 1.08 2.96 14.43
CA VAL A 202 0.31 1.95 15.16
C VAL A 202 0.48 0.56 14.55
N TYR A 203 0.32 -0.45 15.39
CA TYR A 203 0.26 -1.86 15.02
C TYR A 203 -1.13 -2.41 15.33
N ILE A 204 -1.71 -3.19 14.41
CA ILE A 204 -2.96 -3.92 14.64
C ILE A 204 -2.65 -5.38 14.97
N HIS A 205 -3.11 -5.85 16.13
CA HIS A 205 -2.88 -7.20 16.63
C HIS A 205 -4.19 -7.99 16.57
N GLU A 206 -4.21 -9.19 15.98
CA GLU A 206 -5.42 -10.01 15.95
C GLU A 206 -5.73 -10.53 17.37
N LEU A 207 -6.95 -10.29 17.86
CA LEU A 207 -7.37 -10.66 19.23
C LEU A 207 -7.34 -12.17 19.46
N LYS A 208 -7.60 -12.95 18.41
CA LYS A 208 -7.52 -14.42 18.47
C LYS A 208 -6.12 -14.96 18.79
N ASP A 209 -5.08 -14.14 18.58
CA ASP A 209 -3.69 -14.52 18.89
C ASP A 209 -3.35 -14.27 20.36
N PHE A 210 -4.19 -13.54 21.09
CA PHE A 210 -3.98 -13.29 22.52
C PHE A 210 -4.34 -14.53 23.34
N PRO A 211 -3.51 -14.93 24.32
CA PRO A 211 -3.86 -16.00 25.24
C PRO A 211 -5.15 -15.73 26.01
N ASP A 212 -5.89 -16.79 26.34
CA ASP A 212 -7.14 -16.70 27.10
C ASP A 212 -7.01 -15.84 28.36
N GLY A 213 -7.94 -14.92 28.56
CA GLY A 213 -7.97 -14.01 29.71
C GLY A 213 -6.92 -12.89 29.68
N LYS A 214 -6.13 -12.76 28.61
CA LYS A 214 -5.13 -11.68 28.43
C LYS A 214 -5.48 -10.70 27.31
N ALA A 215 -6.76 -10.60 26.95
CA ALA A 215 -7.21 -9.62 25.98
C ALA A 215 -6.91 -8.18 26.49
N PRO A 216 -6.33 -7.32 25.65
CA PRO A 216 -5.99 -5.95 26.03
C PRO A 216 -7.23 -5.08 26.12
N SER A 217 -7.15 -4.02 26.90
CA SER A 217 -8.15 -2.95 27.00
C SER A 217 -7.58 -1.62 26.49
N ALA A 218 -8.45 -0.74 26.00
CA ALA A 218 -8.04 0.62 25.64
C ALA A 218 -7.47 1.36 26.87
N GLY A 219 -6.35 2.05 26.69
CA GLY A 219 -5.57 2.70 27.74
C GLY A 219 -4.47 1.83 28.35
N ASP A 220 -4.47 0.51 28.12
CA ASP A 220 -3.39 -0.35 28.59
C ASP A 220 -2.07 0.03 27.92
N THR A 221 -0.99 0.15 28.69
CA THR A 221 0.36 0.25 28.12
C THR A 221 1.04 -1.11 28.24
N LEU A 222 1.24 -1.77 27.10
CA LEU A 222 1.68 -3.17 27.03
C LEU A 222 2.99 -3.30 26.25
N THR A 223 3.71 -4.37 26.53
CA THR A 223 4.75 -4.93 25.66
C THR A 223 4.25 -6.28 25.17
N ILE A 224 3.99 -6.39 23.86
CA ILE A 224 3.50 -7.61 23.20
C ILE A 224 4.67 -8.21 22.44
N ARG A 225 5.09 -9.43 22.81
CA ARG A 225 6.17 -10.16 22.14
C ARG A 225 5.62 -11.27 21.26
N TYR A 226 6.09 -11.31 20.03
CA TYR A 226 5.84 -12.37 19.07
C TYR A 226 7.06 -13.29 18.98
N SER A 227 6.78 -14.60 18.96
CA SER A 227 7.74 -15.65 18.64
C SER A 227 7.02 -16.74 17.86
N GLN A 228 7.68 -17.31 16.85
CA GLN A 228 7.13 -18.39 16.02
C GLN A 228 5.69 -18.13 15.52
N ALA A 229 5.43 -16.91 15.03
CA ALA A 229 4.13 -16.47 14.52
C ALA A 229 2.98 -16.42 15.53
N ARG A 230 3.27 -16.34 16.83
CA ARG A 230 2.26 -16.22 17.90
C ARG A 230 2.69 -15.22 18.96
N ILE A 231 1.72 -14.69 19.71
CA ILE A 231 2.00 -13.89 20.90
C ILE A 231 2.52 -14.83 21.99
N GLU A 232 3.76 -14.63 22.42
CA GLU A 232 4.41 -15.43 23.46
C GLU A 232 4.19 -14.81 24.84
N THR A 233 4.42 -13.51 24.96
CA THR A 233 4.29 -12.78 26.21
C THR A 233 3.60 -11.43 26.04
N ILE A 234 2.83 -11.07 27.08
CA ILE A 234 2.18 -9.76 27.24
C ILE A 234 2.55 -9.30 28.63
N GLU A 235 3.26 -8.18 28.72
CA GLU A 235 3.69 -7.59 29.98
C GLU A 235 3.20 -6.14 30.07
N PRO A 236 2.73 -5.68 31.23
CA PRO A 236 2.56 -4.24 31.46
C PRO A 236 3.88 -3.53 31.19
N ALA A 237 3.85 -2.53 30.31
CA ALA A 237 5.02 -1.71 30.07
C ALA A 237 5.34 -0.97 31.37
N LYS A 238 6.52 -1.23 31.96
CA LYS A 238 6.98 -0.47 33.13
C LYS A 238 6.91 1.02 32.81
N SER A 239 6.05 1.75 33.53
CA SER A 239 6.05 3.20 33.56
C SER A 239 7.41 3.64 34.08
N GLN A 240 8.14 4.47 33.35
CA GLN A 240 9.20 5.25 33.98
C GLN A 240 8.51 6.16 34.99
N SER A 241 8.65 5.85 36.28
CA SER A 241 8.25 6.74 37.36
C SER A 241 9.01 8.06 37.22
N PRO A 242 8.41 9.21 37.58
CA PRO A 242 9.11 10.50 37.56
C PRO A 242 10.32 10.44 38.48
N THR A 243 11.42 10.99 37.99
CA THR A 243 12.72 11.14 38.60
C THR A 243 12.63 11.48 40.08
N GLU A 244 13.46 10.80 40.89
CA GLU A 244 13.70 11.06 42.30
C GLU A 244 13.72 12.56 42.60
N LYS A 245 12.89 12.95 43.58
CA LYS A 245 12.98 14.22 44.26
C LYS A 245 14.44 14.50 44.62
N GLN A 246 14.91 15.65 44.17
CA GLN A 246 15.99 16.46 44.77
C GLN A 246 16.35 15.98 46.17
N LYS A 247 17.47 15.25 46.26
CA LYS A 247 18.23 15.15 47.50
C LYS A 247 18.82 16.53 47.79
N ASP A 248 18.25 17.16 48.80
CA ASP A 248 19.00 17.67 49.95
C ASP A 248 20.30 18.42 49.62
N LEU A 249 20.19 19.73 49.45
CA LEU A 249 21.28 20.66 49.74
C LEU A 249 20.86 21.48 50.97
N GLY A 250 21.00 20.83 52.13
CA GLY A 250 20.78 21.40 53.44
C GLY A 250 21.98 21.14 54.35
N ARG A 251 23.07 21.87 54.15
CA ARG A 251 23.97 22.49 55.16
C ARG A 251 25.34 22.80 54.57
#